data_AF-A0A914PRZ5-F1
#
_entry.id   AF-A0A914PRZ5-F1
#
_cell.length_a   1.000
_cell.length_b   1.000
_cell.length_c   1.000
_cell.angle_alpha   90.00
_cell.angle_beta   90.00
_cell.angle_gamma   90.00
#
_symmetry.space_group_name_H-M   'P 1'
#
loop_
_entity.id
_entity.type
_entity.pdbx_description
1 polymer ?
#
loop_
_entity_poly.entity_id
_entity_poly.type
_entity_poly.pdbx_seq_one_letter_code
_entity_poly.pdbx_strand_id
1 'polypeptide(L)'
;MYSWNKIANVLYLESPRDVGFSYGTPANIVHTDNLTRDDNAEAIMGFVQRFPYYAGRDFYITGESYGGVYVPTLSQKIVELITSNSLNLNFKGFAVGNGILSNSRQVDSYVDLSYYRGIIGKQQFDYIKSCCPYQLEPAQICNYTSTYLTFDYTNGFYVPKNSTDPKFIACANTIAAIGQDNMWESEIYADVYNFIQSCYVTSEGFQDGLKDYMKVEKVRSLLSKFTDSPIVSDGYSSFIDQGAKINTKSTDPFAGYRCYSNDAMIKYLNTPEVKKAINIQTTSPAWNITWVDCA
;
A
#
# COMPACT_ATOMS: atom_id res chain seq x y z
N MET A 1 -7.86 7.93 19.07
CA MET A 1 -8.41 8.89 18.07
C MET A 1 -7.24 9.66 17.47
N TYR A 2 -6.75 9.24 16.30
CA TYR A 2 -5.45 9.68 15.72
C TYR A 2 -5.59 10.29 14.30
N SER A 3 -6.74 10.89 13.98
CA SER A 3 -6.97 11.47 12.64
C SER A 3 -6.05 12.65 12.34
N TRP A 4 -5.54 12.70 11.11
CA TRP A 4 -4.64 13.76 10.64
C TRP A 4 -5.35 15.11 10.48
N ASN A 5 -6.67 15.12 10.25
CA ASN A 5 -7.44 16.37 10.14
C ASN A 5 -7.56 17.15 11.47
N LYS A 6 -7.06 16.61 12.58
CA LYS A 6 -6.95 17.34 13.86
C LYS A 6 -5.90 18.45 13.82
N ILE A 7 -4.91 18.34 12.94
CA ILE A 7 -3.77 19.26 12.86
C ILE A 7 -3.56 19.82 11.44
N ALA A 8 -4.32 19.37 10.45
CA ALA A 8 -4.20 19.78 9.06
C ALA A 8 -5.57 19.84 8.38
N ASN A 9 -5.66 20.60 7.28
CA ASN A 9 -6.75 20.44 6.32
C ASN A 9 -6.32 19.36 5.34
N VAL A 10 -7.02 18.23 5.32
CA VAL A 10 -6.65 17.08 4.50
C VAL A 10 -7.58 17.01 3.30
N LEU A 11 -7.01 17.15 2.11
CA LEU A 11 -7.69 16.94 0.83
C LEU A 11 -7.41 15.51 0.37
N TYR A 12 -8.45 14.70 0.24
CA TYR A 12 -8.38 13.37 -0.35
C TYR A 12 -8.76 13.48 -1.83
N LEU A 13 -7.91 12.98 -2.72
CA LEU A 13 -8.09 13.01 -4.16
C LEU A 13 -8.16 11.57 -4.68
N GLU A 14 -9.32 11.17 -5.20
CA GLU A 14 -9.46 9.90 -5.91
C GLU A 14 -8.84 10.04 -7.30
N SER A 15 -7.80 9.27 -7.57
CA SER A 15 -6.98 9.39 -8.77
C SER A 15 -6.28 8.06 -9.09
N PRO A 16 -6.03 7.72 -10.37
CA PRO A 16 -6.43 8.45 -11.59
C PRO A 16 -7.94 8.49 -11.83
N ARG A 17 -8.37 9.09 -12.95
CA ARG A 17 -9.75 8.91 -13.43
C ARG A 17 -10.11 7.41 -13.44
N ASP A 18 -11.37 7.13 -13.19
CA ASP A 18 -11.94 5.78 -13.03
C ASP A 18 -11.58 5.08 -11.70
N VAL A 19 -10.92 5.78 -10.77
CA VAL A 19 -10.80 5.38 -9.35
C VAL A 19 -11.91 6.01 -8.52
N GLY A 20 -12.64 5.19 -7.76
CA GLY A 20 -13.72 5.67 -6.90
C GLY A 20 -14.75 6.45 -7.72
N PHE A 21 -15.10 7.65 -7.29
CA PHE A 21 -16.06 8.52 -7.97
C PHE A 21 -15.45 9.37 -9.09
N SER A 22 -14.13 9.33 -9.31
CA SER A 22 -13.47 10.06 -10.39
C SER A 22 -13.77 9.44 -11.75
N TYR A 23 -14.03 10.26 -12.77
CA TYR A 23 -14.42 9.80 -14.10
C TYR A 23 -13.83 10.69 -15.21
N GLY A 24 -13.54 10.14 -16.39
CA GLY A 24 -13.05 10.89 -17.57
C GLY A 24 -13.68 10.48 -18.92
N THR A 25 -13.62 11.32 -19.95
CA THR A 25 -14.35 11.04 -21.20
C THR A 25 -13.97 9.70 -21.85
N PRO A 26 -14.92 8.97 -22.49
CA PRO A 26 -14.71 7.59 -22.93
C PRO A 26 -13.59 7.38 -23.97
N ALA A 27 -13.09 8.47 -24.55
CA ALA A 27 -12.06 8.43 -25.58
C ALA A 27 -10.64 8.18 -25.03
N ASN A 28 -10.43 8.22 -23.71
CA ASN A 28 -9.08 8.19 -23.13
C ASN A 28 -8.92 7.13 -22.02
N ILE A 29 -8.94 5.86 -22.41
CA ILE A 29 -8.84 4.69 -21.53
C ILE A 29 -7.42 4.34 -21.08
N VAL A 30 -6.39 5.12 -21.47
CA VAL A 30 -5.00 4.82 -21.12
C VAL A 30 -4.60 5.62 -19.88
N HIS A 31 -4.15 4.91 -18.84
CA HIS A 31 -3.54 5.52 -17.66
C HIS A 31 -2.03 5.38 -17.73
N THR A 32 -1.30 6.48 -17.54
CA THR A 32 0.17 6.48 -17.43
C THR A 32 0.57 7.38 -16.28
N ASP A 33 1.73 7.16 -15.69
CA ASP A 33 2.22 8.00 -14.59
C ASP A 33 2.28 9.49 -14.97
N ASN A 34 2.69 9.79 -16.21
CA ASN A 34 2.74 11.15 -16.73
C ASN A 34 1.35 11.79 -16.82
N LEU A 35 0.37 11.04 -17.32
CA LEU A 35 -0.99 11.54 -17.46
C LEU A 35 -1.65 11.71 -16.09
N THR A 36 -1.49 10.75 -15.18
CA THR A 36 -1.97 10.85 -13.80
C THR A 36 -1.34 12.04 -13.08
N ARG A 37 -0.03 12.28 -13.27
CA ARG A 37 0.66 13.47 -12.75
C ARG A 37 0.03 14.76 -13.26
N ASP A 38 -0.18 14.87 -14.57
CA ASP A 38 -0.71 16.08 -15.18
C ASP A 38 -2.18 16.33 -14.79
N ASP A 39 -3.03 15.29 -14.83
CA ASP A 39 -4.42 15.35 -14.37
C ASP A 39 -4.52 15.77 -12.89
N ASN A 40 -3.65 15.22 -12.02
CA ASN A 40 -3.59 15.59 -10.60
C ASN A 40 -3.13 17.04 -10.41
N ALA A 41 -2.16 17.50 -11.19
CA ALA A 41 -1.71 18.89 -11.12
C ALA A 41 -2.84 19.85 -11.53
N GLU A 42 -3.58 19.52 -12.59
CA GLU A 42 -4.77 20.28 -13.00
C GLU A 42 -5.86 20.28 -11.92
N ALA A 43 -6.10 19.14 -11.26
CA ALA A 43 -7.05 19.05 -10.15
C ALA A 43 -6.65 19.98 -8.98
N ILE A 44 -5.35 20.05 -8.64
CA ILE A 44 -4.83 20.97 -7.61
C ILE A 44 -4.97 22.43 -8.06
N MET A 45 -4.67 22.75 -9.32
CA MET A 45 -4.89 24.10 -9.86
C MET A 45 -6.36 24.50 -9.76
N GLY A 46 -7.28 23.61 -10.18
CA GLY A 46 -8.72 23.83 -10.09
C GLY A 46 -9.20 23.99 -8.65
N PHE A 47 -8.67 23.19 -7.72
CA PHE A 47 -8.94 23.33 -6.29
C PHE A 47 -8.54 24.71 -5.76
N VAL A 48 -7.32 25.18 -6.07
CA VAL A 48 -6.84 26.50 -5.61
C VAL A 48 -7.62 27.63 -6.26
N GLN A 49 -7.98 27.52 -7.54
CA GLN A 49 -8.84 28.50 -8.21
C GLN A 49 -10.23 28.58 -7.56
N ARG A 50 -10.80 27.43 -7.19
CA ARG A 50 -12.11 27.36 -6.53
C ARG A 50 -12.07 27.85 -5.09
N PHE A 51 -10.96 27.59 -4.39
CA PHE A 51 -10.75 27.92 -2.97
C PHE A 51 -9.48 28.76 -2.76
N PRO A 52 -9.46 30.01 -3.25
CA PRO A 52 -8.24 30.84 -3.32
C PRO A 52 -7.64 31.17 -1.95
N TYR A 53 -8.43 31.08 -0.88
CA TYR A 53 -7.98 31.29 0.50
C TYR A 53 -7.06 30.18 1.04
N TYR A 54 -6.88 29.07 0.32
CA TYR A 54 -5.85 28.06 0.62
C TYR A 54 -4.50 28.35 -0.04
N ALA A 55 -4.41 29.21 -1.06
CA ALA A 55 -3.20 29.40 -1.87
C ALA A 55 -1.94 29.75 -1.04
N GLY A 56 -2.07 30.62 -0.03
CA GLY A 56 -0.96 31.06 0.82
C GLY A 56 -0.62 30.11 1.98
N ARG A 57 -1.39 29.05 2.21
CA ARG A 57 -1.16 28.11 3.32
C ARG A 57 -0.06 27.12 2.94
N ASP A 58 0.67 26.67 3.96
CA ASP A 58 1.64 25.59 3.79
C ASP A 58 0.96 24.36 3.16
N PHE A 59 1.47 23.94 2.02
CA PHE A 59 0.93 22.86 1.22
C PHE A 59 1.92 21.69 1.18
N TYR A 60 1.41 20.49 1.46
CA TYR A 60 2.17 19.24 1.46
C TYR A 60 1.44 18.20 0.61
N ILE A 61 2.19 17.35 -0.09
CA ILE A 61 1.64 16.22 -0.84
C ILE A 61 2.02 14.93 -0.10
N THR A 62 1.05 14.07 0.17
CA THR A 62 1.31 12.82 0.88
C THR A 62 0.66 11.65 0.17
N GLY A 63 1.27 10.47 0.23
CA GLY A 63 0.74 9.26 -0.39
C GLY A 63 1.45 8.01 0.11
N GLU A 64 0.91 6.85 -0.26
CA GLU A 64 1.36 5.55 0.23
C GLU A 64 1.46 4.55 -0.93
N SER A 65 2.31 3.53 -0.80
CA SER A 65 2.43 2.42 -1.77
C SER A 65 2.82 2.93 -3.17
N TYR A 66 1.97 2.80 -4.20
CA TYR A 66 2.25 3.42 -5.51
C TYR A 66 2.29 4.96 -5.47
N GLY A 67 1.86 5.56 -4.35
CA GLY A 67 2.17 6.94 -3.97
C GLY A 67 3.68 7.28 -4.00
N GLY A 68 4.57 6.28 -3.92
CA GLY A 68 6.00 6.47 -4.19
C GLY A 68 6.34 6.95 -5.60
N VAL A 69 5.46 6.73 -6.57
CA VAL A 69 5.53 7.30 -7.94
C VAL A 69 4.69 8.57 -8.03
N TYR A 70 3.43 8.54 -7.58
CA TYR A 70 2.51 9.67 -7.73
C TYR A 70 2.98 10.92 -6.99
N VAL A 71 3.45 10.78 -5.75
CA VAL A 71 3.79 11.92 -4.90
C VAL A 71 5.02 12.67 -5.42
N PRO A 72 6.16 12.02 -5.74
CA PRO A 72 7.33 12.75 -6.25
C PRO A 72 7.09 13.35 -7.64
N THR A 73 6.41 12.63 -8.54
CA THR A 73 6.14 13.13 -9.90
C THR A 73 5.17 14.33 -9.88
N LEU A 74 4.11 14.27 -9.05
CA LEU A 74 3.22 15.41 -8.84
C LEU A 74 3.96 16.58 -8.17
N SER A 75 4.77 16.30 -7.15
CA SER A 75 5.56 17.34 -6.46
C SER A 75 6.49 18.08 -7.42
N GLN A 76 7.16 17.35 -8.31
CA GLN A 76 7.96 17.94 -9.39
C GLN A 76 7.12 18.86 -10.26
N LYS A 77 5.96 18.38 -10.74
CA LYS A 77 5.06 19.17 -11.60
C LYS A 77 4.56 20.45 -10.90
N ILE A 78 4.24 20.37 -9.61
CA ILE A 78 3.80 21.52 -8.81
C ILE A 78 4.94 22.55 -8.70
N VAL A 79 6.19 22.11 -8.47
CA VAL A 79 7.35 23.01 -8.45
C VAL A 79 7.55 23.68 -9.81
N GLU A 80 7.41 22.95 -10.91
CA GLU A 80 7.48 23.51 -12.27
C GLU A 80 6.41 24.60 -12.49
N LEU A 81 5.16 24.34 -12.11
CA LEU A 81 4.04 25.27 -12.24
C LEU A 81 4.18 26.52 -11.35
N ILE A 82 4.74 26.37 -10.15
CA ILE A 82 5.04 27.50 -9.25
C ILE A 82 6.16 28.36 -9.88
N THR A 83 7.22 27.71 -10.38
CA THR A 83 8.38 28.39 -10.98
C THR A 83 8.02 29.12 -12.27
N SER A 84 7.08 28.59 -13.06
CA SER A 84 6.53 29.25 -14.25
C SER A 84 5.45 30.28 -13.94
N ASN A 85 5.19 30.58 -12.67
CA ASN A 85 4.14 31.48 -12.21
C ASN A 85 2.72 31.10 -12.70
N SER A 86 2.51 29.82 -13.00
CA SER A 86 1.23 29.25 -13.46
C SER A 86 0.36 28.76 -12.29
N LEU A 87 0.94 28.60 -11.09
CA LEU A 87 0.25 28.19 -9.88
C LEU A 87 0.79 28.93 -8.66
N ASN A 88 -0.10 29.61 -7.92
CA ASN A 88 0.26 30.23 -6.64
C ASN A 88 -0.06 29.26 -5.49
N LEU A 89 0.97 28.56 -5.01
CA LEU A 89 0.92 27.65 -3.87
C LEU A 89 2.17 27.78 -3.02
N ASN A 90 2.01 27.76 -1.70
CA ASN A 90 3.13 27.73 -0.76
C ASN A 90 3.55 26.26 -0.46
N PHE A 91 4.13 25.60 -1.46
CA PHE A 91 4.57 24.19 -1.36
C PHE A 91 5.78 24.05 -0.42
N LYS A 92 5.65 23.18 0.59
CA LYS A 92 6.67 22.96 1.63
C LYS A 92 7.40 21.62 1.54
N GLY A 93 6.78 20.63 0.92
CA GLY A 93 7.39 19.33 0.74
C GLY A 93 6.36 18.22 0.59
N PHE A 94 6.85 16.98 0.61
CA PHE A 94 6.00 15.81 0.47
C PHE A 94 6.43 14.70 1.43
N ALA A 95 5.52 13.75 1.68
CA ALA A 95 5.80 12.54 2.46
C ALA A 95 5.27 11.30 1.73
N VAL A 96 6.05 10.22 1.76
CA VAL A 96 5.68 8.94 1.16
C VAL A 96 5.74 7.86 2.24
N GLY A 97 4.62 7.20 2.52
CA GLY A 97 4.56 6.02 3.37
C GLY A 97 4.77 4.75 2.54
N ASN A 98 5.66 3.85 2.96
CA ASN A 98 5.82 2.51 2.37
C ASN A 98 5.81 2.47 0.83
N GLY A 99 6.41 3.48 0.18
CA GLY A 99 6.22 3.69 -1.24
C GLY A 99 7.13 2.87 -2.13
N ILE A 100 6.67 2.58 -3.35
CA ILE A 100 7.54 2.07 -4.42
C ILE A 100 8.41 3.21 -4.97
N LEU A 101 9.69 3.18 -4.62
CA LEU A 101 10.67 4.20 -5.05
C LEU A 101 11.61 3.69 -6.14
N SER A 102 11.79 2.38 -6.20
CA SER A 102 12.66 1.68 -7.16
C SER A 102 12.30 0.20 -7.14
N ASN A 103 11.83 -0.31 -8.28
CA ASN A 103 11.47 -1.73 -8.42
C ASN A 103 12.68 -2.63 -8.12
N SER A 104 13.87 -2.28 -8.63
CA SER A 104 15.08 -3.07 -8.38
C SER A 104 15.45 -3.13 -6.91
N ARG A 105 15.51 -1.97 -6.24
CA ARG A 105 15.86 -1.93 -4.82
C ARG A 105 14.81 -2.64 -3.96
N GLN A 106 13.54 -2.60 -4.34
CA GLN A 106 12.50 -3.33 -3.65
C GLN A 106 12.78 -4.84 -3.69
N VAL A 107 12.96 -5.41 -4.88
CA VAL A 107 13.28 -6.83 -5.07
C VAL A 107 14.56 -7.23 -4.34
N ASP A 108 15.63 -6.45 -4.51
CA ASP A 108 16.93 -6.74 -3.91
C ASP A 108 16.88 -6.70 -2.37
N SER A 109 16.14 -5.74 -1.79
CA SER A 109 15.99 -5.61 -0.34
C SER A 109 15.06 -6.67 0.27
N TYR A 110 14.07 -7.14 -0.49
CA TYR A 110 13.08 -8.09 0.00
C TYR A 110 13.67 -9.47 0.31
N VAL A 111 14.77 -9.85 -0.36
CA VAL A 111 15.53 -11.07 -0.05
C VAL A 111 15.99 -11.09 1.41
N ASP A 112 16.59 -9.99 1.87
CA ASP A 112 17.10 -9.89 3.25
C ASP A 112 15.96 -9.73 4.25
N LEU A 113 14.97 -8.89 3.91
CA LEU A 113 13.77 -8.74 4.71
C LEU A 113 13.07 -10.08 4.95
N SER A 114 12.94 -10.91 3.92
CA SER A 114 12.31 -12.23 4.00
C SER A 114 12.99 -13.14 5.01
N TYR A 115 14.33 -13.16 5.05
CA TYR A 115 15.05 -13.97 6.02
C TYR A 115 14.90 -13.43 7.45
N TYR A 116 15.13 -12.12 7.65
CA TYR A 116 15.04 -11.52 8.98
C TYR A 116 13.63 -11.46 9.55
N ARG A 117 12.61 -11.64 8.71
CA ARG A 117 11.21 -11.80 9.11
C ARG A 117 10.74 -13.25 9.19
N GLY A 118 11.62 -14.22 8.93
CA GLY A 118 11.31 -15.65 9.04
C GLY A 118 10.42 -16.19 7.92
N ILE A 119 10.31 -15.48 6.79
CA ILE A 119 9.58 -15.92 5.60
C ILE A 119 10.34 -17.04 4.87
N ILE A 120 11.68 -16.94 4.82
CA ILE A 120 12.55 -17.97 4.24
C ILE A 120 13.52 -18.53 5.27
N GLY A 121 13.87 -19.81 5.12
CA GLY A 121 14.80 -20.49 6.02
C GLY A 121 16.27 -20.17 5.73
N LYS A 122 17.16 -20.46 6.69
CA LYS A 122 18.61 -20.21 6.58
C LYS A 122 19.23 -20.85 5.33
N GLN A 123 18.82 -22.08 4.98
CA GLN A 123 19.35 -22.76 3.79
C GLN A 123 19.02 -22.01 2.48
N GLN A 124 17.79 -21.49 2.35
CA GLN A 124 17.39 -20.69 1.20
C GLN A 124 18.13 -19.36 1.18
N PHE A 125 18.25 -18.70 2.34
CA PHE A 125 18.98 -17.44 2.46
C PHE A 125 20.47 -17.59 2.10
N ASP A 126 21.16 -18.59 2.63
CA ASP A 126 22.55 -18.88 2.32
C ASP A 126 22.75 -19.16 0.81
N TYR A 127 21.81 -19.89 0.20
CA TYR A 127 21.82 -20.16 -1.23
C TYR A 127 21.69 -18.88 -2.06
N ILE A 128 20.72 -18.02 -1.77
CA ILE A 128 20.53 -16.75 -2.50
C ILE A 128 21.74 -15.84 -2.29
N LYS A 129 22.29 -15.78 -1.07
CA LYS A 129 23.51 -15.02 -0.79
C LYS A 129 24.71 -15.54 -1.59
N SER A 130 24.78 -16.84 -1.88
CA SER A 130 25.80 -17.41 -2.77
C SER A 130 25.66 -16.98 -4.25
N CYS A 131 24.48 -16.49 -4.63
CA CYS A 131 24.22 -15.88 -5.93
C CYS A 131 24.62 -14.39 -5.98
N CYS A 132 25.16 -13.81 -4.90
CA CYS A 132 25.56 -12.42 -4.95
C CYS A 132 26.80 -12.24 -5.83
N PRO A 133 26.80 -11.35 -6.85
CA PRO A 133 27.87 -11.23 -7.83
C PRO A 133 29.14 -10.54 -7.29
N TYR A 134 29.09 -9.94 -6.10
CA TYR A 134 30.21 -9.23 -5.48
C TYR A 134 30.36 -9.57 -4.00
N GLN A 135 31.57 -9.43 -3.45
CA GLN A 135 31.78 -9.42 -2.00
C GLN A 135 31.15 -8.15 -1.42
N LEU A 136 30.14 -8.33 -0.58
CA LEU A 136 29.40 -7.23 0.04
C LEU A 136 30.17 -6.71 1.25
N GLU A 137 30.25 -5.38 1.38
CA GLU A 137 30.47 -4.76 2.69
C GLU A 137 29.28 -5.08 3.62
N PRO A 138 29.46 -5.13 4.95
CA PRO A 138 28.44 -5.59 5.91
C PRO A 138 27.07 -4.88 5.87
N ALA A 139 26.95 -3.77 5.14
CA ALA A 139 25.73 -2.98 4.98
C ALA A 139 25.17 -2.97 3.54
N GLN A 140 25.76 -3.72 2.61
CA GLN A 140 25.37 -3.66 1.20
C GLN A 140 24.30 -4.70 0.88
N ILE A 141 23.17 -4.20 0.36
CA ILE A 141 22.16 -5.03 -0.32
C ILE A 141 22.78 -5.50 -1.64
N CYS A 142 22.65 -6.78 -1.93
CA CYS A 142 23.16 -7.33 -3.17
C CYS A 142 22.33 -6.86 -4.37
N ASN A 143 22.99 -6.41 -5.43
CA ASN A 143 22.32 -5.93 -6.64
C ASN A 143 21.97 -7.11 -7.57
N TYR A 144 21.07 -7.98 -7.12
CA TYR A 144 20.66 -9.17 -7.85
C TYR A 144 19.94 -8.82 -9.15
N THR A 145 19.03 -7.84 -9.09
CA THR A 145 18.20 -7.40 -10.22
C THR A 145 19.04 -7.00 -11.41
N SER A 146 20.09 -6.19 -11.22
CA SER A 146 20.97 -5.77 -12.33
C SER A 146 21.66 -6.94 -13.04
N THR A 147 21.93 -8.03 -12.32
CA THR A 147 22.68 -9.18 -12.85
C THR A 147 21.75 -10.17 -13.49
N TYR A 148 20.71 -10.59 -12.76
CA TYR A 148 19.91 -11.76 -13.08
C TYR A 148 18.58 -11.46 -13.74
N LEU A 149 18.03 -10.25 -13.58
CA LEU A 149 16.65 -9.95 -13.97
C LEU A 149 16.57 -8.80 -14.98
N THR A 150 15.50 -8.79 -15.78
CA THR A 150 15.13 -7.67 -16.64
C THR A 150 13.71 -7.24 -16.34
N PHE A 151 13.44 -5.94 -16.35
CA PHE A 151 12.08 -5.44 -16.10
C PHE A 151 11.23 -5.58 -17.37
N ASP A 152 10.10 -6.26 -17.24
CA ASP A 152 9.09 -6.37 -18.28
C ASP A 152 8.06 -5.24 -18.11
N TYR A 153 8.13 -4.24 -18.98
CA TYR A 153 7.23 -3.09 -18.98
C TYR A 153 5.79 -3.43 -19.38
N THR A 154 5.54 -4.62 -19.95
CA THR A 154 4.18 -5.03 -20.33
C THR A 154 3.42 -5.54 -19.11
N ASN A 155 4.08 -6.30 -18.23
CA ASN A 155 3.45 -6.88 -17.05
C ASN A 155 3.79 -6.14 -15.75
N GLY A 156 4.79 -5.25 -15.76
CA GLY A 156 5.20 -4.47 -14.59
C GLY A 156 6.10 -5.23 -13.60
N PHE A 157 6.69 -6.35 -14.04
CA PHE A 157 7.43 -7.28 -13.19
C PHE A 157 8.82 -7.57 -13.74
N TYR A 158 9.76 -7.94 -12.86
CA TYR A 158 11.04 -8.49 -13.26
C TYR A 158 10.89 -9.94 -13.70
N VAL A 159 11.55 -10.28 -14.81
CA VAL A 159 11.66 -11.65 -15.33
C VAL A 159 13.13 -12.08 -15.41
N PRO A 160 13.44 -13.38 -15.23
CA PRO A 160 14.80 -13.91 -15.37
C PRO A 160 15.40 -13.58 -16.75
N LYS A 161 16.67 -13.15 -16.78
CA LYS A 161 17.42 -12.99 -18.03
C LYS A 161 17.75 -14.35 -18.63
N ASN A 162 17.75 -14.41 -19.96
CA ASN A 162 18.17 -15.61 -20.70
C ASN A 162 19.65 -15.91 -20.45
N SER A 163 19.96 -17.18 -20.17
CA SER A 163 21.32 -17.70 -20.03
C SER A 163 21.35 -19.19 -20.35
N THR A 164 22.53 -19.73 -20.66
CA THR A 164 22.78 -21.17 -20.81
C THR A 164 23.51 -21.77 -19.61
N ASP A 165 24.01 -20.94 -18.69
CA ASP A 165 24.67 -21.38 -17.46
C ASP A 165 23.61 -21.87 -16.44
N PRO A 166 23.60 -23.16 -16.05
CA PRO A 166 22.65 -23.70 -15.09
C PRO A 166 22.66 -22.97 -13.75
N LYS A 167 23.83 -22.50 -13.28
CA LYS A 167 23.94 -21.78 -12.02
C LYS A 167 23.29 -20.40 -12.13
N PHE A 168 23.52 -19.70 -13.23
CA PHE A 168 22.88 -18.41 -13.50
C PHE A 168 21.36 -18.54 -13.53
N ILE A 169 20.84 -19.53 -14.27
CA ILE A 169 19.39 -19.77 -14.40
C ILE A 169 18.78 -20.05 -13.03
N ALA A 170 19.43 -20.92 -12.24
CA ALA A 170 18.94 -21.27 -10.90
C ALA A 170 18.94 -20.06 -9.95
N CYS A 171 19.97 -19.20 -10.00
CA CYS A 171 19.98 -17.95 -9.25
C CYS A 171 18.86 -17.01 -9.70
N ALA A 172 18.74 -16.75 -11.00
CA ALA A 172 17.74 -15.82 -11.54
C ALA A 172 16.30 -16.22 -11.19
N ASN A 173 15.97 -17.50 -11.34
CA ASN A 173 14.64 -18.01 -10.98
C ASN A 173 14.38 -17.90 -9.47
N THR A 174 15.37 -18.19 -8.62
CA THR A 174 15.20 -18.12 -7.17
C THR A 174 15.03 -16.68 -6.70
N ILE A 175 15.78 -15.75 -7.27
CA ILE A 175 15.71 -14.32 -6.94
C ILE A 175 14.35 -13.74 -7.38
N ALA A 176 13.85 -14.10 -8.57
CA ALA A 176 12.52 -13.68 -9.02
C ALA A 176 11.43 -14.22 -8.06
N ALA A 177 11.46 -15.52 -7.77
CA ALA A 177 10.48 -16.16 -6.89
C ALA A 177 10.43 -15.53 -5.50
N ILE A 178 11.59 -15.27 -4.89
CA ILE A 178 11.63 -14.77 -3.51
C ILE A 178 11.51 -13.25 -3.45
N GLY A 179 12.24 -12.53 -4.30
CA GLY A 179 12.29 -11.07 -4.27
C GLY A 179 11.03 -10.38 -4.80
N GLN A 180 10.19 -11.10 -5.53
CA GLN A 180 9.01 -10.53 -6.19
C GLN A 180 7.75 -11.40 -6.02
N ASP A 181 7.78 -12.67 -6.42
CA ASP A 181 6.56 -13.48 -6.50
C ASP A 181 6.00 -13.74 -5.09
N ASN A 182 6.85 -14.09 -4.13
CA ASN A 182 6.46 -14.23 -2.72
C ASN A 182 5.90 -12.92 -2.13
N MET A 183 6.37 -11.76 -2.61
CA MET A 183 5.92 -10.45 -2.13
C MET A 183 4.55 -10.07 -2.68
N TRP A 184 4.27 -10.34 -3.96
CA TRP A 184 3.08 -9.82 -4.64
C TRP A 184 2.02 -10.87 -4.96
N GLU A 185 2.40 -12.12 -5.18
CA GLU A 185 1.49 -13.17 -5.67
C GLU A 185 1.00 -14.10 -4.56
N SER A 186 1.39 -13.84 -3.31
CA SER A 186 1.22 -14.81 -2.24
C SER A 186 0.59 -14.19 -0.98
N GLU A 187 -0.74 -14.06 -1.02
CA GLU A 187 -1.56 -13.70 0.16
C GLU A 187 -1.33 -14.66 1.36
N ILE A 188 -0.72 -15.81 1.10
CA ILE A 188 -0.43 -16.88 2.05
C ILE A 188 0.90 -16.66 2.80
N TYR A 189 1.92 -16.01 2.21
CA TYR A 189 3.25 -15.93 2.83
C TYR A 189 3.57 -14.56 3.43
N ALA A 190 3.02 -13.46 2.89
CA ALA A 190 3.22 -12.13 3.45
C ALA A 190 2.15 -11.14 2.99
N ASP A 191 1.36 -10.63 3.92
CA ASP A 191 0.65 -9.36 3.69
C ASP A 191 1.69 -8.22 3.75
N VAL A 192 1.97 -7.58 2.61
CA VAL A 192 2.96 -6.49 2.50
C VAL A 192 2.58 -5.27 3.34
N TYR A 193 1.32 -5.15 3.74
CA TYR A 193 0.79 -4.09 4.62
C TYR A 193 0.70 -4.56 6.08
N ASN A 194 0.75 -5.87 6.33
CA ASN A 194 0.72 -6.45 7.67
C ASN A 194 1.47 -7.80 7.79
N PHE A 195 2.80 -7.74 7.72
CA PHE A 195 3.69 -8.93 7.81
C PHE A 195 3.48 -9.81 9.05
N ILE A 196 2.88 -9.27 10.12
CA ILE A 196 2.63 -9.97 11.38
C ILE A 196 1.28 -10.70 11.37
N GLN A 197 0.34 -10.29 10.52
CA GLN A 197 -0.99 -10.91 10.43
C GLN A 197 -0.91 -12.34 9.93
N SER A 198 -0.03 -12.65 8.97
CA SER A 198 0.21 -14.00 8.45
C SER A 198 0.60 -15.01 9.54
N CYS A 199 1.21 -14.57 10.65
CA CYS A 199 1.54 -15.44 11.79
C CYS A 199 0.31 -15.84 12.64
N TYR A 200 -0.83 -15.17 12.46
CA TYR A 200 -2.06 -15.40 13.22
C TYR A 200 -3.18 -16.04 12.40
N VAL A 201 -2.99 -16.21 11.08
CA VAL A 201 -3.98 -16.88 10.22
C VAL A 201 -3.58 -18.34 10.06
N THR A 202 -4.32 -19.25 10.68
CA THR A 202 -4.17 -20.69 10.45
C THR A 202 -4.80 -21.08 9.11
N SER A 203 -4.26 -22.13 8.50
CA SER A 203 -4.52 -22.61 7.13
C SER A 203 -5.94 -23.12 6.81
N GLU A 204 -6.95 -22.79 7.62
CA GLU A 204 -8.33 -23.16 7.37
C GLU A 204 -9.19 -21.90 7.21
N GLY A 205 -9.39 -21.51 5.95
CA GLY A 205 -10.57 -20.80 5.44
C GLY A 205 -10.99 -19.51 6.16
N PHE A 206 -10.88 -18.39 5.43
CA PHE A 206 -11.44 -17.06 5.72
C PHE A 206 -12.86 -17.02 6.35
N GLN A 207 -13.65 -18.09 6.23
CA GLN A 207 -14.98 -18.24 6.86
C GLN A 207 -14.95 -18.50 8.38
N ASP A 208 -13.91 -19.12 8.94
CA ASP A 208 -13.86 -19.43 10.39
C ASP A 208 -13.17 -18.35 11.23
N GLY A 209 -12.46 -17.40 10.60
CA GLY A 209 -11.83 -16.27 11.29
C GLY A 209 -12.81 -15.41 12.11
N LEU A 210 -14.07 -15.31 11.68
CA LEU A 210 -15.14 -14.64 12.43
C LEU A 210 -15.62 -15.42 13.66
N LYS A 211 -15.56 -16.77 13.63
CA LYS A 211 -15.93 -17.61 14.78
C LYS A 211 -14.80 -17.73 15.79
N ASP A 212 -13.55 -17.73 15.33
CA ASP A 212 -12.38 -17.81 16.21
C ASP A 212 -12.04 -16.48 16.88
N TYR A 213 -12.40 -15.33 16.28
CA TYR A 213 -12.35 -14.04 16.98
C TYR A 213 -13.17 -14.05 18.29
N MET A 214 -14.29 -14.78 18.33
CA MET A 214 -15.09 -14.99 19.55
C MET A 214 -14.49 -16.02 20.53
N LYS A 215 -13.58 -16.90 20.09
CA LYS A 215 -12.86 -17.85 20.97
C LYS A 215 -11.61 -17.24 21.59
N VAL A 216 -10.95 -16.28 20.93
CA VAL A 216 -9.77 -15.57 21.45
C VAL A 216 -10.06 -14.83 22.76
N GLU A 217 -11.30 -14.37 22.97
CA GLU A 217 -11.74 -13.74 24.22
C GLU A 217 -11.78 -14.74 25.40
N LYS A 218 -12.15 -16.00 25.14
CA LYS A 218 -12.09 -17.10 26.10
C LYS A 218 -10.65 -17.52 26.42
N VAL A 219 -9.78 -17.57 25.40
CA VAL A 219 -8.36 -17.90 25.56
C VAL A 219 -7.60 -16.79 26.31
N ARG A 220 -7.93 -15.51 26.11
CA ARG A 220 -7.43 -14.39 26.93
C ARG A 220 -7.78 -14.55 28.41
N SER A 221 -9.01 -15.00 28.71
CA SER A 221 -9.44 -15.26 30.11
C SER A 221 -8.75 -16.47 30.77
N LEU A 222 -8.21 -17.38 29.94
CA LEU A 222 -7.43 -18.54 30.39
C LEU A 222 -5.95 -18.18 30.57
N LEU A 223 -5.38 -17.38 29.67
CA LEU A 223 -3.98 -16.92 29.73
C LEU A 223 -3.74 -15.89 30.84
N SER A 224 -4.75 -15.11 31.24
CA SER A 224 -4.66 -14.24 32.42
C SER A 224 -4.56 -15.01 33.74
N LYS A 225 -4.67 -16.34 33.73
CA LYS A 225 -4.41 -17.22 34.88
C LYS A 225 -3.00 -17.81 34.87
N PHE A 226 -2.23 -17.63 33.79
CA PHE A 226 -0.86 -18.14 33.64
C PHE A 226 0.22 -17.08 33.86
N THR A 227 -0.17 -15.81 34.09
CA THR A 227 0.77 -14.71 34.40
C THR A 227 1.36 -14.76 35.81
N ASP A 228 0.94 -15.72 36.66
CA ASP A 228 1.47 -15.92 38.01
C ASP A 228 2.61 -16.97 38.06
N SER A 229 3.28 -17.24 36.93
CA SER A 229 4.45 -18.13 36.91
C SER A 229 5.71 -17.38 37.38
N PRO A 230 6.44 -17.85 38.41
CA PRO A 230 7.54 -17.11 39.05
C PRO A 230 8.81 -16.96 38.20
N ILE A 231 8.79 -17.41 36.94
CA ILE A 231 9.99 -17.57 36.11
C ILE A 231 10.36 -16.28 35.35
N VAL A 232 9.52 -15.23 35.41
CA VAL A 232 9.77 -13.96 34.67
C VAL A 232 9.47 -12.71 35.52
N SER A 233 9.87 -12.68 36.80
CA SER A 233 9.69 -11.48 37.64
C SER A 233 11.01 -10.97 38.24
N ASP A 234 11.79 -10.24 37.45
CA ASP A 234 12.98 -9.54 37.94
C ASP A 234 12.63 -8.18 38.58
N GLY A 235 11.42 -8.04 39.13
CA GLY A 235 11.00 -6.86 39.91
C GLY A 235 10.90 -5.53 39.14
N TYR A 236 11.16 -5.52 37.83
CA TYR A 236 10.98 -4.36 36.96
C TYR A 236 9.90 -4.65 35.92
N SER A 237 8.76 -3.97 36.05
CA SER A 237 7.72 -3.94 35.02
C SER A 237 8.20 -3.10 33.83
N SER A 238 9.06 -3.67 32.98
CA SER A 238 9.53 -3.02 31.75
C SER A 238 8.49 -3.07 30.62
N PHE A 239 7.39 -3.80 30.80
CA PHE A 239 6.27 -3.76 29.87
C PHE A 239 5.20 -2.77 30.35
N ILE A 240 5.22 -1.57 29.77
CA ILE A 240 4.05 -0.70 29.77
C ILE A 240 3.09 -1.30 28.75
N ASP A 241 2.00 -1.90 29.22
CA ASP A 241 0.91 -2.37 28.36
C ASP A 241 0.21 -1.17 27.71
N GLN A 242 0.81 -0.68 26.63
CA GLN A 242 0.21 0.33 25.77
C GLN A 242 -1.06 -0.22 25.11
N GLY A 243 -1.19 -1.55 24.97
CA GLY A 243 -2.36 -2.24 24.44
C GLY A 243 -3.61 -2.06 25.30
N ALA A 244 -3.47 -2.03 26.63
CA ALA A 244 -4.56 -1.70 27.56
C ALA A 244 -5.05 -0.24 27.43
N LYS A 245 -4.25 0.64 26.81
CA LYS A 245 -4.64 2.02 26.46
C LYS A 245 -5.20 2.14 25.04
N ILE A 246 -5.13 1.08 24.23
CA ILE A 246 -5.73 1.02 22.91
C ILE A 246 -7.22 0.77 23.09
N ASN A 247 -8.03 1.77 22.73
CA ASN A 247 -9.46 1.60 22.60
C ASN A 247 -9.74 0.59 21.47
N THR A 248 -10.22 -0.60 21.82
CA THR A 248 -10.55 -1.70 20.89
C THR A 248 -11.85 -1.46 20.12
N LYS A 249 -12.57 -0.37 20.40
CA LYS A 249 -13.68 0.09 19.55
C LYS A 249 -13.15 0.89 18.37
N SER A 250 -12.64 0.17 17.38
CA SER A 250 -12.36 0.55 15.98
C SER A 250 -11.51 1.82 15.72
N THR A 251 -10.61 1.73 14.74
CA THR A 251 -9.77 2.84 14.25
C THR A 251 -10.34 3.53 13.01
N ASP A 252 -11.50 3.12 12.53
CA ASP A 252 -12.22 3.77 11.44
C ASP A 252 -13.18 4.86 11.97
N PRO A 253 -13.03 6.15 11.60
CA PRO A 253 -13.92 7.23 12.05
C PRO A 253 -15.37 7.10 11.57
N PHE A 254 -15.70 6.17 10.66
CA PHE A 254 -17.06 5.97 10.16
C PHE A 254 -17.79 4.75 10.71
N ALA A 255 -17.13 3.87 11.49
CA ALA A 255 -17.61 2.49 11.60
C ALA A 255 -18.00 1.97 10.20
N GLY A 256 -17.10 2.17 9.24
CA GLY A 256 -17.29 2.06 7.81
C GLY A 256 -18.07 0.81 7.45
N TYR A 257 -18.86 0.94 6.38
CA TYR A 257 -19.71 -0.12 5.84
C TYR A 257 -19.03 -1.46 6.06
N ARG A 258 -19.55 -2.22 7.04
CA ARG A 258 -18.97 -3.50 7.36
C ARG A 258 -18.96 -4.28 6.05
N CYS A 259 -17.91 -5.04 5.75
CA CYS A 259 -17.76 -5.84 4.52
C CYS A 259 -18.90 -6.85 4.25
N TYR A 260 -19.94 -6.90 5.10
CA TYR A 260 -21.18 -7.66 4.91
C TYR A 260 -22.37 -6.79 4.47
N SER A 261 -22.18 -5.49 4.25
CA SER A 261 -23.24 -4.55 3.84
C SER A 261 -23.16 -4.20 2.36
N ASN A 262 -22.43 -5.00 1.57
CA ASN A 262 -22.17 -4.75 0.16
C ASN A 262 -23.48 -4.63 -0.62
N ASP A 263 -24.48 -5.48 -0.36
CA ASP A 263 -25.80 -5.39 -1.00
C ASP A 263 -26.55 -4.07 -0.71
N ALA A 264 -26.52 -3.62 0.55
CA ALA A 264 -27.19 -2.38 0.94
C ALA A 264 -26.45 -1.14 0.41
N MET A 265 -25.11 -1.19 0.40
CA MET A 265 -24.25 -0.15 -0.16
C MET A 265 -24.44 -0.05 -1.67
N ILE A 266 -24.39 -1.18 -2.39
CA ILE A 266 -24.65 -1.28 -3.83
C ILE A 266 -26.02 -0.71 -4.15
N LYS A 267 -27.06 -1.10 -3.39
CA LYS A 267 -28.41 -0.59 -3.60
C LYS A 267 -28.50 0.91 -3.35
N TYR A 268 -27.83 1.42 -2.31
CA TYR A 268 -27.80 2.85 -1.98
C TYR A 268 -27.04 3.67 -3.03
N LEU A 269 -25.82 3.26 -3.40
CA LEU A 269 -25.00 3.94 -4.42
C LEU A 269 -25.64 3.92 -5.80
N ASN A 270 -26.47 2.92 -6.09
CA ASN A 270 -27.19 2.84 -7.36
C ASN A 270 -28.53 3.59 -7.41
N THR A 271 -29.00 4.23 -6.33
CA THR A 271 -30.22 5.05 -6.45
C THR A 271 -29.97 6.30 -7.30
N PRO A 272 -30.96 6.76 -8.08
CA PRO A 272 -30.81 7.95 -8.92
C PRO A 272 -30.42 9.21 -8.14
N GLU A 273 -30.92 9.36 -6.91
CA GLU A 273 -30.66 10.51 -6.05
C GLU A 273 -29.21 10.54 -5.60
N VAL A 274 -28.67 9.39 -5.19
CA VAL A 274 -27.28 9.27 -4.75
C VAL A 274 -26.36 9.48 -5.94
N LYS A 275 -26.60 8.81 -7.07
CA LYS A 275 -25.84 9.02 -8.33
C LYS A 275 -25.79 10.48 -8.75
N LYS A 276 -26.93 11.19 -8.66
CA LYS A 276 -26.99 12.64 -8.92
C LYS A 276 -26.17 13.45 -7.90
N ALA A 277 -26.24 13.12 -6.62
CA ALA A 277 -25.53 13.83 -5.56
C ALA A 277 -24.01 13.71 -5.68
N ILE A 278 -23.50 12.59 -6.19
CA ILE A 278 -22.08 12.36 -6.48
C ILE A 278 -21.68 12.70 -7.93
N ASN A 279 -22.53 13.42 -8.66
CA ASN A 279 -22.30 13.94 -10.01
C ASN A 279 -22.09 12.87 -11.11
N ILE A 280 -22.64 11.66 -10.96
CA ILE A 280 -22.68 10.68 -12.06
C ILE A 280 -23.69 11.13 -13.11
N GLN A 281 -23.24 11.31 -14.35
CA GLN A 281 -24.11 11.69 -15.48
C GLN A 281 -24.95 10.50 -15.97
N THR A 282 -26.18 10.37 -15.50
CA THR A 282 -27.07 9.23 -15.84
C THR A 282 -27.64 9.25 -17.26
N THR A 283 -27.36 10.28 -18.07
CA THR A 283 -27.96 10.48 -19.40
C THR A 283 -27.08 10.03 -20.56
N SER A 284 -25.82 9.68 -20.32
CA SER A 284 -24.91 9.18 -21.36
C SER A 284 -24.80 7.65 -21.25
N PRO A 285 -24.93 6.90 -22.36
CA PRO A 285 -24.73 5.45 -22.37
C PRO A 285 -23.34 5.01 -21.88
N ALA A 286 -22.32 5.86 -22.07
CA ALA A 286 -20.96 5.60 -21.61
C ALA A 286 -20.77 5.78 -20.10
N TRP A 287 -21.78 6.35 -19.42
CA TRP A 287 -21.77 6.68 -17.99
C TRP A 287 -22.83 5.93 -17.19
N ASN A 288 -23.35 4.83 -17.76
CA ASN A 288 -24.24 3.92 -17.04
C ASN A 288 -23.44 3.05 -16.05
N ILE A 289 -22.78 3.72 -15.10
CA ILE A 289 -21.98 3.08 -14.05
C ILE A 289 -22.94 2.37 -13.11
N THR A 290 -22.78 1.05 -13.03
CA THR A 290 -23.44 0.23 -12.03
C THR A 290 -22.39 -0.17 -11.02
N TRP A 291 -22.52 0.36 -9.80
CA TRP A 291 -21.64 -0.05 -8.70
C TRP A 291 -21.94 -1.52 -8.40
N VAL A 292 -20.92 -2.36 -8.48
CA VAL A 292 -20.96 -3.78 -8.13
C VAL A 292 -19.96 -4.02 -7.02
N ASP A 293 -20.09 -5.16 -6.34
CA ASP A 293 -19.12 -5.55 -5.31
C ASP A 293 -17.73 -5.75 -5.93
N CYS A 294 -16.69 -5.61 -5.11
CA CYS A 294 -15.34 -6.00 -5.51
C CYS A 294 -15.33 -7.53 -5.67
N ALA A 295 -15.44 -8.01 -6.92
CA ALA A 295 -15.36 -9.42 -7.26
C ALA A 295 -13.92 -9.94 -7.19
#